data_AF-B4NTU7-F1
#
_entry.id   AF-B4NTU7-F1
#
_cell.length_a   1.000
_cell.length_b   1.000
_cell.length_c   1.000
_cell.angle_alpha   90.00
_cell.angle_beta   90.00
_cell.angle_gamma   90.00
#
_symmetry.space_group_name_H-M   'P 1'
#
loop_
_entity.id
_entity.type
_entity.pdbx_description
1 polymer ?
#
loop_
_entity_poly.entity_id
_entity_poly.type
_entity_poly.pdbx_seq_one_letter_code
_entity_poly.pdbx_strand_id
1 'polypeptide(L)'
;MRELNKQQSQDTTDSGVEKGDYPRATNGVVFGAIVTFASFFVLMMTFCSPYWIESYEETRASFKNMGLWQYCFKDFVYPKYAFPKQFTGCHNIFSHEYYVIREYLLPGWLMAVQGFVTMSFIIVFLVLALLSLTIIRLPLKAVLQYEWLLVRLS
;
A
#
# COMPACT_ATOMS: atom_id res chain seq x y z
N MET A 1 -51.87 -23.46 5.58
CA MET A 1 -51.06 -23.38 4.34
C MET A 1 -50.46 -21.99 4.07
N ARG A 2 -51.05 -20.85 4.50
CA ARG A 2 -50.40 -19.52 4.38
C ARG A 2 -49.36 -19.21 5.46
N GLU A 3 -49.54 -19.74 6.67
CA GLU A 3 -48.63 -19.48 7.80
C GLU A 3 -47.28 -20.24 7.69
N LEU A 4 -47.22 -21.36 6.96
CA LEU A 4 -46.00 -22.15 6.75
C LEU A 4 -44.99 -21.48 5.80
N ASN A 5 -45.45 -20.65 4.86
CA ASN A 5 -44.55 -19.93 3.95
C ASN A 5 -43.90 -18.70 4.60
N LYS A 6 -44.45 -18.20 5.71
CA LYS A 6 -43.88 -17.05 6.43
C LYS A 6 -42.69 -17.46 7.30
N GLN A 7 -42.67 -18.70 7.77
CA GLN A 7 -41.51 -19.27 8.48
C GLN A 7 -40.36 -19.57 7.52
N GLN A 8 -40.63 -20.10 6.32
CA GLN A 8 -39.55 -20.51 5.41
C GLN A 8 -38.78 -19.34 4.75
N SER A 9 -39.34 -18.13 4.70
CA SER A 9 -38.61 -16.94 4.22
C SER A 9 -37.75 -16.26 5.30
N GLN A 10 -37.89 -16.67 6.57
CA GLN A 10 -37.16 -16.08 7.69
C GLN A 10 -36.04 -16.99 8.22
N ASP A 11 -35.88 -18.18 7.61
CA ASP A 11 -35.09 -19.29 8.15
C ASP A 11 -33.86 -19.67 7.29
N THR A 12 -33.27 -18.69 6.59
CA THR A 12 -31.94 -18.85 5.95
C THR A 12 -30.94 -17.75 6.29
N THR A 13 -31.25 -16.88 7.26
CA THR A 13 -30.34 -15.77 7.62
C THR A 13 -30.17 -15.50 9.11
N ASP A 14 -30.50 -16.43 10.00
CA ASP A 14 -30.09 -16.32 11.41
C ASP A 14 -30.11 -17.67 12.13
N SER A 15 -29.24 -18.59 11.73
CA SER A 15 -28.97 -19.78 12.53
C SER A 15 -28.14 -19.39 13.76
N GLY A 16 -28.85 -19.02 14.84
CA GLY A 16 -28.65 -19.59 16.17
C GLY A 16 -27.24 -19.58 16.75
N VAL A 17 -26.45 -18.53 16.55
CA VAL A 17 -25.37 -18.23 17.48
C VAL A 17 -26.01 -17.39 18.58
N GLU A 18 -26.02 -17.90 19.81
CA GLU A 18 -26.42 -17.13 20.98
C GLU A 18 -25.91 -15.70 20.85
N LYS A 19 -26.79 -14.73 21.12
CA LYS A 19 -26.43 -13.35 21.42
C LYS A 19 -25.65 -13.33 22.74
N GLY A 20 -24.57 -14.10 22.83
CA GLY A 20 -23.57 -13.95 23.87
C GLY A 20 -23.09 -12.51 23.79
N ASP A 21 -22.95 -11.88 24.95
CA ASP A 21 -22.34 -10.55 25.08
C ASP A 21 -20.91 -10.59 24.54
N TYR A 22 -20.76 -10.52 23.22
CA TYR A 22 -19.47 -10.43 22.59
C TYR A 22 -18.95 -9.02 22.87
N PRO A 23 -17.80 -8.87 23.54
CA PRO A 23 -17.28 -7.56 23.86
C PRO A 23 -17.13 -6.75 22.56
N ARG A 24 -17.68 -5.53 22.57
CA ARG A 24 -17.50 -4.60 21.45
C ARG A 24 -16.01 -4.40 21.22
N ALA A 25 -15.62 -4.23 19.96
CA ALA A 25 -14.25 -3.87 19.64
C ALA A 25 -13.87 -2.64 20.48
N THR A 26 -12.79 -2.74 21.25
CA THR A 26 -12.33 -1.68 22.13
C THR A 26 -12.23 -0.38 21.33
N ASN A 27 -12.73 0.74 21.86
CA ASN A 27 -12.68 2.04 21.19
C ASN A 27 -11.27 2.39 20.69
N GLY A 28 -10.22 1.93 21.39
CA GLY A 28 -8.83 2.06 20.96
C GLY A 28 -8.48 1.37 19.63
N VAL A 29 -9.04 0.18 19.34
CA VAL A 29 -8.81 -0.52 18.06
C VAL A 29 -9.46 0.23 16.90
N VAL A 30 -10.67 0.75 17.12
CA VAL A 30 -11.39 1.53 16.10
C VAL A 30 -10.67 2.84 15.81
N PHE A 31 -10.26 3.57 16.86
CA PHE A 31 -9.47 4.79 16.70
C PHE A 31 -8.12 4.53 16.02
N GLY A 32 -7.41 3.48 16.45
CA GLY A 32 -6.15 3.07 15.84
C GLY A 32 -6.30 2.72 14.36
N ALA A 33 -7.40 2.05 13.98
CA ALA A 33 -7.68 1.73 12.58
C ALA A 33 -7.88 2.99 11.73
N ILE A 34 -8.60 4.00 12.24
CA ILE A 34 -8.82 5.27 11.53
C ILE A 34 -7.49 6.00 11.31
N VAL A 35 -6.65 6.10 12.35
CA VAL A 35 -5.34 6.77 12.27
C VAL A 35 -4.40 6.03 11.31
N THR A 36 -4.38 4.70 11.38
CA THR A 36 -3.56 3.85 10.50
C THR A 36 -4.01 4.01 9.04
N PHE A 37 -5.32 4.07 8.80
CA PHE A 37 -5.89 4.29 7.47
C PHE A 37 -5.48 5.66 6.91
N ALA A 38 -5.60 6.73 7.69
CA ALA A 38 -5.13 8.06 7.28
C ALA A 38 -3.62 8.08 6.98
N SER A 39 -2.82 7.43 7.82
CA SER A 39 -1.37 7.31 7.64
C SER A 39 -1.00 6.58 6.36
N PHE A 40 -1.77 5.55 5.98
CA PHE A 40 -1.58 4.83 4.72
C PHE A 40 -1.76 5.73 3.49
N PHE A 41 -2.74 6.64 3.47
CA PHE A 41 -2.89 7.57 2.35
C PHE A 41 -1.73 8.56 2.24
N VAL A 42 -1.25 9.07 3.37
CA VAL A 42 -0.08 9.96 3.38
C VAL A 42 1.14 9.20 2.84
N LEU A 43 1.35 7.96 3.29
CA LEU A 43 2.44 7.12 2.80
C LEU A 43 2.31 6.83 1.30
N MET A 44 1.09 6.56 0.82
CA MET A 44 0.80 6.35 -0.61
C MET A 44 1.10 7.61 -1.44
N MET A 45 0.74 8.80 -0.95
CA MET A 45 1.08 10.06 -1.60
C MET A 45 2.59 10.25 -1.71
N THR A 46 3.33 10.03 -0.61
CA THR A 46 4.79 10.11 -0.62
C THR A 46 5.42 9.08 -1.57
N PHE A 47 4.86 7.87 -1.64
CA PHE A 47 5.35 6.79 -2.50
C PHE A 47 5.23 7.11 -4.00
N CYS A 48 4.11 7.70 -4.41
CA CYS A 48 3.84 8.06 -5.80
C CYS A 48 4.30 9.49 -6.17
N SER A 49 4.75 10.29 -5.20
CA SER A 49 5.09 11.70 -5.44
C SER A 49 6.34 11.85 -6.34
N PRO A 50 6.27 12.68 -7.39
CA PRO A 50 7.42 13.04 -8.22
C PRO A 50 8.24 14.24 -7.67
N TYR A 51 8.04 14.61 -6.39
CA TYR A 51 8.64 15.79 -5.77
C TYR A 51 9.32 15.49 -4.43
N TRP A 52 10.27 14.55 -4.43
CA TRP A 52 11.14 14.29 -3.29
C TRP A 52 12.24 15.34 -3.18
N ILE A 53 12.83 15.69 -4.32
CA ILE A 53 13.82 16.77 -4.44
C ILE A 53 13.51 17.55 -5.70
N GLU A 54 13.54 18.88 -5.59
CA GLU A 54 13.31 19.82 -6.68
C GLU A 54 14.47 20.83 -6.74
N SER A 55 14.85 21.21 -7.96
CA SER A 55 15.83 22.27 -8.21
C SER A 55 15.17 23.64 -8.14
N TYR A 56 15.86 24.63 -7.60
CA TYR A 56 15.41 26.03 -7.70
C TYR A 56 15.44 26.53 -9.16
N GLU A 57 14.44 27.31 -9.55
CA GLU A 57 14.31 27.84 -10.91
C GLU A 57 15.51 28.72 -11.29
N GLU A 58 16.01 29.49 -10.33
CA GLU A 58 17.11 30.46 -10.50
C GLU A 58 18.44 29.80 -10.90
N THR A 59 18.64 28.54 -10.51
CA THR A 59 19.87 27.81 -10.82
C THR A 59 19.96 27.30 -12.26
N ARG A 60 18.90 27.44 -13.07
CA ARG A 60 18.81 26.94 -14.46
C ARG A 60 19.40 25.53 -14.63
N ALA A 61 19.23 24.68 -13.63
CA ALA A 61 19.76 23.33 -13.65
C ALA A 61 18.99 22.48 -14.69
N SER A 62 19.72 21.57 -15.36
CA SER A 62 19.10 20.58 -16.24
C SER A 62 18.28 19.55 -15.47
N PHE A 63 18.56 19.35 -14.18
CA PHE A 63 17.71 18.59 -13.27
C PHE A 63 16.56 19.47 -12.80
N LYS A 64 15.31 18.96 -12.87
CA LYS A 64 14.13 19.70 -12.40
C LYS A 64 13.58 19.15 -11.10
N ASN A 65 13.13 17.90 -11.13
CA ASN A 65 12.58 17.25 -9.96
C ASN A 65 12.76 15.74 -10.06
N MET A 66 12.80 15.09 -8.91
CA MET A 66 12.76 13.64 -8.82
C MET A 66 11.75 13.21 -7.78
N GLY A 67 11.07 12.11 -8.08
CA GLY A 67 10.39 11.28 -7.11
C GLY A 67 11.17 10.01 -6.82
N LEU A 68 10.49 9.09 -6.16
CA LEU A 68 11.05 7.78 -5.84
C LEU A 68 11.22 6.90 -7.09
N TRP A 69 10.33 7.04 -8.08
CA TRP A 69 10.26 6.16 -9.26
C TRP A 69 10.42 6.89 -10.60
N GLN A 70 10.29 8.20 -10.62
CA GLN A 70 10.29 9.03 -11.82
C GLN A 70 11.23 10.22 -11.65
N TYR A 71 11.97 10.54 -12.70
CA TYR A 71 12.88 11.67 -12.76
C TYR A 71 12.49 12.57 -13.92
N CYS A 72 12.66 13.88 -13.74
CA CYS A 72 12.37 14.88 -14.75
C CYS A 72 13.63 15.72 -15.02
N PHE A 73 14.05 15.73 -16.28
CA PHE A 73 15.18 16.48 -16.77
C PHE A 73 14.78 17.43 -17.89
N LYS A 74 15.56 18.50 -18.06
CA LYS A 74 15.48 19.45 -19.16
C LYS A 74 16.86 19.60 -19.77
N ASP A 75 17.03 19.08 -20.99
CA ASP A 75 18.23 19.23 -21.81
C ASP A 75 19.50 18.74 -21.08
N PHE A 76 19.39 17.65 -20.31
CA PHE A 76 20.52 17.05 -19.61
C PHE A 76 21.34 16.18 -20.57
N VAL A 77 22.67 16.37 -20.57
CA VAL A 77 23.62 15.56 -21.35
C VAL A 77 24.61 14.92 -20.39
N TYR A 78 24.69 13.59 -20.40
CA TYR A 78 25.59 12.86 -19.51
C TYR A 78 27.02 12.83 -20.08
N PRO A 79 28.02 13.39 -19.38
CA PRO A 79 29.37 13.60 -19.95
C PRO A 79 30.18 12.31 -20.12
N LYS A 80 29.86 11.24 -19.40
CA LYS A 80 30.60 9.97 -19.49
C LYS A 80 30.07 9.04 -20.59
N TYR A 81 29.09 9.47 -21.38
CA TYR A 81 28.55 8.67 -22.47
C TYR A 81 29.17 9.07 -23.80
N ALA A 82 29.65 8.07 -24.55
CA ALA A 82 30.35 8.29 -25.83
C ALA A 82 29.45 8.92 -26.91
N PHE A 83 28.14 8.68 -26.86
CA PHE A 83 27.17 9.23 -27.80
C PHE A 83 26.31 10.29 -27.08
N PRO A 84 26.46 11.58 -27.40
CA PRO A 84 25.71 12.63 -26.70
C PRO A 84 24.21 12.48 -26.98
N LYS A 85 23.48 12.04 -25.95
CA LYS A 85 22.02 11.98 -25.94
C LYS A 85 21.50 13.06 -24.99
N GLN A 86 20.51 13.82 -25.45
CA GLN A 86 19.80 14.78 -24.61
C GLN A 86 18.63 14.07 -23.93
N PHE A 87 18.59 14.15 -22.60
CA PHE A 87 17.50 13.64 -21.79
C PHE A 87 16.57 14.80 -21.43
N THR A 88 15.40 14.83 -22.07
CA THR A 88 14.38 15.86 -21.85
C THR A 88 13.04 15.19 -21.56
N GLY A 89 12.33 15.71 -20.57
CA GLY A 89 11.05 15.19 -20.12
C GLY A 89 11.15 14.34 -18.86
N CYS A 90 9.99 13.80 -18.46
CA CYS A 90 9.83 12.99 -17.27
C CYS A 90 9.70 11.52 -17.65
N HIS A 91 10.58 10.68 -17.14
CA HIS A 91 10.51 9.24 -17.38
C HIS A 91 10.71 8.43 -16.11
N ASN A 92 10.18 7.21 -16.11
CA ASN A 92 10.40 6.27 -15.03
C ASN A 92 11.87 5.81 -14.99
N ILE A 93 12.37 5.54 -13.80
CA ILE A 93 13.75 5.08 -13.57
C ILE A 93 14.06 3.76 -14.32
N PHE A 94 13.04 2.91 -14.48
CA PHE A 94 13.15 1.64 -15.19
C PHE A 94 12.89 1.74 -16.70
N SER A 95 12.61 2.93 -17.22
CA SER A 95 12.43 3.13 -18.66
C SER A 95 13.71 2.85 -19.44
N HIS A 96 13.55 2.54 -20.73
CA HIS A 96 14.68 2.35 -21.64
C HIS A 96 15.49 3.63 -21.81
N GLU A 97 14.86 4.80 -21.67
CA GLU A 97 15.51 6.11 -21.77
C GLU A 97 16.66 6.25 -20.78
N TYR A 98 16.47 5.83 -19.52
CA TYR A 98 17.47 5.98 -18.46
C TYR A 98 18.36 4.75 -18.23
N TYR A 99 18.25 3.71 -19.05
CA TYR A 99 19.01 2.47 -18.87
C TYR A 99 20.53 2.70 -18.74
N VAL A 100 21.07 3.58 -19.58
CA VAL A 100 22.51 3.89 -19.64
C VAL A 100 23.01 4.65 -18.39
N ILE A 101 22.16 5.48 -17.79
CA ILE A 101 22.53 6.38 -16.68
C ILE A 101 21.94 5.92 -15.34
N ARG A 102 21.32 4.73 -15.30
CA ARG A 102 20.57 4.24 -14.14
C ARG A 102 21.43 4.13 -12.89
N GLU A 103 22.64 3.59 -13.01
CA GLU A 103 23.56 3.43 -11.87
C GLU A 103 24.00 4.79 -11.30
N TYR A 104 24.07 5.82 -12.14
CA TYR A 104 24.36 7.18 -11.70
C TYR A 104 23.15 7.83 -11.00
N LEU A 105 21.94 7.57 -11.49
CA LEU A 105 20.70 8.12 -10.94
C LEU A 105 20.24 7.46 -9.63
N LEU A 106 20.57 6.18 -9.43
CA LEU A 106 20.18 5.37 -8.27
C LEU A 106 21.38 5.12 -7.33
N PRO A 107 21.76 6.11 -6.51
CA PRO A 107 22.78 5.88 -5.49
C PRO A 107 22.28 4.87 -4.44
N GLY A 108 23.21 4.15 -3.80
CA GLY A 108 22.87 3.10 -2.84
C GLY A 108 21.99 3.54 -1.67
N TRP A 109 22.13 4.79 -1.20
CA TRP A 109 21.28 5.34 -0.15
C TRP A 109 19.82 5.47 -0.60
N LEU A 110 19.57 5.84 -1.87
CA LEU A 110 18.22 5.98 -2.40
C LEU A 110 17.57 4.61 -2.60
N MET A 111 18.34 3.62 -3.03
CA MET A 111 17.87 2.23 -3.10
C MET A 111 17.45 1.70 -1.72
N ALA A 112 18.19 2.04 -0.66
CA ALA A 112 17.80 1.69 0.70
C ALA A 112 16.47 2.35 1.09
N VAL A 113 16.30 3.64 0.81
CA VAL A 113 15.04 4.37 1.05
C VAL A 113 13.87 3.74 0.29
N GLN A 114 14.07 3.44 -1.00
CA GLN A 114 13.07 2.72 -1.81
C GLN A 114 12.66 1.40 -1.17
N GLY A 115 13.62 0.60 -0.70
CA GLY A 115 13.37 -0.64 0.02
C GLY A 115 12.58 -0.47 1.32
N PHE A 116 12.96 0.50 2.16
CA PHE A 116 12.26 0.71 3.43
C PHE A 116 10.85 1.27 3.25
N VAL A 117 10.63 2.18 2.31
CA VAL A 117 9.30 2.73 2.04
C VAL A 117 8.39 1.66 1.44
N THR A 118 8.87 0.84 0.50
CA THR A 118 8.10 -0.29 -0.05
C THR A 118 7.75 -1.32 1.01
N MET A 119 8.70 -1.73 1.85
CA MET A 119 8.46 -2.64 2.98
C MET A 119 7.42 -2.07 3.94
N SER A 120 7.53 -0.78 4.29
CA SER A 120 6.56 -0.10 5.16
C SER A 120 5.17 -0.08 4.54
N PHE A 121 5.07 0.21 3.24
CA PHE A 121 3.80 0.22 2.51
C PHE A 121 3.10 -1.15 2.54
N ILE A 122 3.86 -2.23 2.30
CA ILE A 122 3.36 -3.61 2.38
C ILE A 122 2.90 -3.95 3.79
N ILE A 123 3.71 -3.63 4.81
CA ILE A 123 3.37 -3.92 6.21
C ILE A 123 2.10 -3.18 6.63
N VAL A 124 1.98 -1.89 6.32
CA VAL A 124 0.78 -1.11 6.67
C VAL A 124 -0.46 -1.64 5.94
N PHE A 125 -0.32 -2.04 4.67
CA PHE A 125 -1.41 -2.67 3.94
C PHE A 125 -1.87 -3.98 4.61
N LEU A 126 -0.93 -4.84 5.02
CA LEU A 126 -1.25 -6.08 5.76
C LEU A 126 -1.92 -5.78 7.10
N VAL A 127 -1.44 -4.79 7.84
CA VAL A 127 -2.06 -4.37 9.11
C VAL A 127 -3.49 -3.88 8.89
N LEU A 128 -3.76 -3.08 7.85
CA LEU A 128 -5.12 -2.65 7.52
C LEU A 128 -6.02 -3.82 7.11
N ALA A 129 -5.48 -4.81 6.38
CA ALA A 129 -6.20 -6.04 6.07
C ALA A 129 -6.56 -6.81 7.36
N LEU A 130 -5.62 -7.00 8.28
CA LEU A 130 -5.89 -7.66 9.56
C LEU A 130 -6.88 -6.87 10.43
N LEU A 131 -6.77 -5.55 10.49
CA LEU A 131 -7.70 -4.69 11.21
C LEU A 131 -9.12 -4.78 10.61
N SER A 132 -9.26 -4.80 9.29
CA SER A 132 -10.57 -4.97 8.66
C SER A 132 -11.18 -6.34 8.94
N LEU A 133 -10.38 -7.42 8.88
CA LEU A 133 -10.82 -8.78 9.22
C LEU A 133 -11.28 -8.89 10.69
N THR A 134 -10.55 -8.29 11.62
CA THR A 134 -10.90 -8.30 13.06
C THR A 134 -12.15 -7.47 13.35
N ILE A 135 -12.36 -6.35 12.64
CA ILE A 135 -13.58 -5.53 12.78
C ILE A 135 -14.80 -6.27 12.21
N ILE A 136 -14.68 -6.90 11.04
CA ILE A 136 -15.76 -7.67 10.38
C ILE A 136 -16.00 -9.02 11.08
N ARG A 137 -15.15 -9.41 12.04
CA ARG A 137 -15.23 -10.67 12.81
C ARG A 137 -15.17 -11.93 11.93
N LEU A 138 -14.59 -11.82 10.74
CA LEU A 138 -14.34 -12.95 9.83
C LEU A 138 -13.54 -14.12 10.44
N PRO A 139 -12.44 -13.88 11.20
CA PRO A 139 -11.66 -15.00 11.73
C PRO A 139 -12.42 -15.83 12.76
N LEU A 140 -13.44 -15.28 13.44
CA LEU A 140 -14.22 -16.06 14.42
C LEU A 140 -15.12 -17.09 13.72
N LYS A 141 -15.73 -16.73 12.59
CA LYS A 141 -16.50 -17.68 11.75
C LYS A 141 -15.60 -18.74 11.13
N ALA A 142 -14.44 -18.34 10.63
CA ALA A 142 -13.47 -19.27 10.06
C ALA A 142 -12.94 -20.26 11.11
N VAL A 143 -12.53 -19.78 12.29
CA VAL A 143 -12.05 -20.64 13.38
C VAL A 143 -13.13 -21.64 13.80
N LEU A 144 -14.39 -21.21 14.01
CA LEU A 144 -15.49 -22.14 14.32
C LEU A 144 -15.72 -23.19 13.21
N GLN A 145 -15.64 -22.80 11.94
CA GLN A 145 -15.83 -23.73 10.82
C GLN A 145 -14.67 -24.72 10.65
N TYR A 146 -13.44 -24.34 11.05
CA TYR A 146 -12.24 -25.17 10.92
C TYR A 146 -11.79 -25.83 12.24
N GLU A 147 -12.57 -25.76 13.32
CA GLU A 147 -12.27 -26.44 14.60
C GLU A 147 -11.96 -27.92 14.40
N TRP A 148 -12.73 -28.61 13.56
CA TRP A 148 -12.53 -30.03 13.24
C TRP A 148 -11.19 -30.33 12.55
N LEU A 149 -10.61 -29.34 11.86
CA LEU A 149 -9.35 -29.48 11.11
C LEU A 149 -8.15 -29.16 12.01
N LEU A 150 -8.30 -28.21 12.93
CA LEU A 150 -7.31 -27.88 13.97
C LEU A 150 -7.17 -29.01 15.01
N VAL A 151 -8.29 -29.61 15.46
CA VAL A 151 -8.27 -30.75 16.39
C VAL A 151 -7.64 -31.99 15.76
N ARG A 152 -7.68 -32.15 14.44
CA ARG A 152 -7.07 -33.28 13.74
C ARG A 152 -5.56 -33.10 13.46
N LEU A 153 -5.07 -31.86 13.53
CA LEU A 153 -3.67 -31.50 13.33
C LEU A 153 -2.87 -31.43 14.65
N SER A 154 -3.57 -31.31 15.79
CA SER A 154 -3.02 -31.46 17.14
C SER A 154 -3.04 -32.91 17.62
#